data_AF-A0A257RF39-F1
#
_entry.id   AF-A0A257RF39-F1
#
_cell.length_a   1.000
_cell.length_b   1.000
_cell.length_c   1.000
_cell.angle_alpha   90.00
_cell.angle_beta   90.00
_cell.angle_gamma   90.00
#
_symmetry.space_group_name_H-M   'P 1'
#
loop_
_entity.id
_entity.type
_entity.pdbx_description
1 polymer ?
#
loop_
_entity_poly.entity_id
_entity_poly.type
_entity_poly.pdbx_seq_one_letter_code
_entity_poly.pdbx_strand_id
1 'polypeptide(L)'
;MTATREDGQMLLGLLSFGVSLGAMEAARTVFDDSFDPETASLDNDDVGKVLMFNETLGTFVKQGLVDASLVYDMWWVEGIWKRVGPYARRLRESAGEPRLYENFELLAANAPGA
;
A
#
# COMPACT_ATOMS: atom_id res chain seq x y z
N MET A 1 -6.59 9.37 -16.45
CA MET A 1 -6.53 10.71 -17.08
C MET A 1 -5.05 10.94 -17.37
N THR A 2 -4.60 12.16 -17.66
CA THR A 2 -3.16 12.45 -17.65
C THR A 2 -2.84 13.10 -16.32
N ALA A 3 -1.84 12.59 -15.60
CA ALA A 3 -1.42 13.14 -14.32
C ALA A 3 -1.09 14.65 -14.42
N THR A 4 -1.47 15.41 -13.40
CA THR A 4 -1.35 16.87 -13.32
C THR A 4 -0.32 17.30 -12.29
N ARG A 5 -0.06 18.61 -12.24
CA ARG A 5 0.79 19.19 -11.18
C ARG A 5 0.17 19.06 -9.79
N GLU A 6 -1.16 19.09 -9.69
CA GLU A 6 -1.89 18.95 -8.43
C GLU A 6 -1.73 17.52 -7.90
N ASP A 7 -1.83 16.52 -8.78
CA ASP A 7 -1.52 15.11 -8.43
C ASP A 7 -0.10 14.98 -7.88
N GLY A 8 0.87 15.62 -8.54
CA GLY A 8 2.27 15.63 -8.08
C GLY A 8 2.45 16.28 -6.71
N GLN A 9 1.77 17.40 -6.43
CA GLN A 9 1.81 18.03 -5.12
C GLN A 9 1.16 17.17 -4.04
N MET A 10 0.04 16.52 -4.37
CA MET A 10 -0.62 15.59 -3.46
C MET A 10 0.28 14.39 -3.15
N LEU A 11 0.96 13.83 -4.16
CA LEU A 11 1.91 12.75 -3.95
C LEU A 11 3.11 13.15 -3.11
N LEU A 12 3.62 14.37 -3.21
CA LEU A 12 4.67 14.85 -2.30
C LEU A 12 4.18 14.90 -0.84
N GLY A 13 2.91 15.27 -0.62
CA GLY A 13 2.28 15.20 0.70
C GLY A 13 2.17 13.76 1.21
N LEU A 14 1.70 12.84 0.36
CA LEU A 14 1.60 11.42 0.68
C LEU A 14 2.97 10.80 0.95
N LEU A 15 4.00 11.14 0.17
CA LEU A 15 5.39 10.74 0.41
C LEU A 15 5.90 11.23 1.77
N SER A 16 5.64 12.51 2.10
CA SER A 16 6.04 13.08 3.39
C SER A 16 5.35 12.38 4.56
N PHE A 17 4.07 12.04 4.40
CA PHE A 17 3.32 11.21 5.35
C PHE A 17 3.94 9.81 5.47
N GLY A 18 4.24 9.13 4.36
CA GLY A 18 4.85 7.81 4.35
C GLY A 18 6.22 7.77 5.02
N VAL A 19 7.05 8.79 4.81
CA VAL A 19 8.33 8.96 5.53
C VAL A 19 8.10 9.16 7.03
N SER A 20 7.13 10.02 7.41
CA SER A 20 6.83 10.27 8.83
C SER A 20 6.28 9.03 9.55
N LEU A 21 5.52 8.19 8.83
CA LEU A 21 5.02 6.90 9.31
C LEU A 21 6.14 5.84 9.42
N GLY A 22 7.27 6.03 8.72
CA GLY A 22 8.35 5.04 8.60
C GLY A 22 8.05 3.93 7.60
N ALA A 23 7.14 4.15 6.65
CA ALA A 23 6.72 3.14 5.68
C ALA A 23 7.83 2.74 4.70
N MET A 24 8.78 3.66 4.41
CA MET A 24 9.89 3.41 3.49
C MET A 24 10.95 2.51 4.13
N GLU A 25 11.20 2.67 5.42
CA GLU A 25 12.04 1.81 6.22
C GLU A 25 11.40 0.43 6.37
N ALA A 26 10.12 0.40 6.75
CA ALA A 26 9.34 -0.83 6.89
C ALA A 26 9.27 -1.65 5.60
N ALA A 27 9.22 -0.98 4.44
CA ALA A 27 9.27 -1.66 3.14
C ALA A 27 10.56 -2.49 2.97
N ARG A 28 11.69 -2.08 3.56
CA ARG A 28 12.93 -2.89 3.51
C ARG A 28 12.74 -4.23 4.21
N THR A 29 12.09 -4.25 5.37
CA THR A 29 11.75 -5.48 6.10
C THR A 29 10.85 -6.39 5.26
N VAL A 30 9.81 -5.82 4.65
CA VAL A 30 8.86 -6.56 3.81
C VAL A 30 9.50 -7.12 2.54
N PHE A 31 10.54 -6.47 2.00
CA PHE A 31 11.25 -6.95 0.82
C PHE A 31 12.49 -7.78 1.12
N ASP A 32 12.86 -7.97 2.38
CA ASP A 32 13.97 -8.85 2.76
C ASP A 32 13.71 -10.31 2.38
N ASP A 33 14.72 -11.02 1.89
CA ASP A 33 14.59 -12.42 1.45
C ASP A 33 14.12 -13.37 2.57
N SER A 34 14.36 -13.00 3.83
CA SER A 34 13.91 -13.75 5.00
C SER A 34 12.44 -13.50 5.38
N PHE A 35 11.78 -12.51 4.79
CA PHE A 35 10.40 -12.19 5.09
C PHE A 35 9.44 -13.19 4.42
N ASP A 36 8.69 -13.92 5.24
CA ASP A 36 7.62 -14.82 4.82
C ASP A 36 6.25 -14.12 4.92
N PRO A 37 5.59 -13.84 3.78
CA PRO A 37 4.30 -13.15 3.75
C PRO A 37 3.16 -13.94 4.40
N GLU A 38 3.24 -15.27 4.41
CA GLU A 38 2.19 -16.16 4.91
C GLU A 38 2.24 -16.30 6.43
N THR A 39 3.43 -16.25 7.02
CA THR A 39 3.64 -16.49 8.46
C THR A 39 3.95 -15.24 9.27
N ALA A 40 4.10 -14.06 8.64
CA ALA A 40 4.34 -12.81 9.35
C ALA A 40 3.29 -12.60 10.48
N SER A 41 3.78 -12.31 11.69
CA SER A 41 2.94 -12.16 12.88
C SER A 41 2.03 -10.93 12.76
N LEU A 42 0.77 -11.03 13.24
CA LEU A 42 -0.23 -9.96 13.16
C LEU A 42 0.06 -8.71 14.05
N ASP A 43 1.15 -8.74 14.81
CA ASP A 43 1.69 -7.61 15.56
C ASP A 43 2.92 -6.98 14.87
N ASN A 44 3.25 -7.40 13.65
CA ASN A 44 4.37 -6.86 12.89
C ASN A 44 4.08 -5.42 12.46
N ASP A 45 4.69 -4.48 13.20
CA ASP A 45 4.54 -3.04 13.00
C ASP A 45 5.00 -2.58 11.61
N ASP A 46 6.05 -3.17 11.05
CA ASP A 46 6.54 -2.83 9.71
C ASP A 46 5.51 -3.20 8.63
N VAL A 47 4.91 -4.39 8.72
CA VAL A 47 3.82 -4.78 7.81
C VAL A 47 2.63 -3.84 7.97
N GLY A 48 2.28 -3.49 9.21
CA GLY A 48 1.21 -2.53 9.52
C GLY A 48 1.43 -1.16 8.88
N LYS A 49 2.64 -0.61 8.96
CA LYS A 49 3.02 0.68 8.33
C LYS A 49 2.90 0.63 6.82
N VAL A 50 3.39 -0.43 6.18
CA VAL A 50 3.30 -0.61 4.72
C VAL A 50 1.83 -0.69 4.29
N LEU A 51 1.01 -1.46 5.00
CA LEU A 51 -0.43 -1.57 4.72
C LEU A 51 -1.15 -0.24 4.89
N MET A 52 -0.89 0.49 5.98
CA MET A 52 -1.52 1.78 6.25
C MET A 52 -1.17 2.83 5.19
N PHE A 53 0.10 2.89 4.76
CA PHE A 53 0.53 3.82 3.72
C PHE A 53 -0.15 3.51 2.39
N ASN A 54 -0.13 2.26 1.94
CA ASN A 54 -0.70 1.88 0.66
C ASN A 54 -2.23 1.91 0.65
N GLU A 55 -2.90 1.67 1.79
CA GLU A 55 -4.34 1.89 1.92
C GLU A 55 -4.72 3.36 1.78
N THR A 56 -3.87 4.26 2.30
CA THR A 56 -4.03 5.70 2.10
C THR A 56 -3.89 6.04 0.61
N LEU A 57 -2.85 5.53 -0.07
CA LEU A 57 -2.69 5.71 -1.53
C LEU A 57 -3.92 5.20 -2.31
N GLY A 58 -4.35 3.97 -2.03
CA GLY A 58 -5.51 3.36 -2.68
C GLY A 58 -6.79 4.16 -2.45
N THR A 59 -6.96 4.74 -1.26
CA THR A 59 -8.10 5.60 -0.94
C THR A 59 -8.09 6.87 -1.80
N PHE A 60 -6.94 7.54 -1.93
CA PHE A 60 -6.83 8.78 -2.72
C PHE A 60 -7.08 8.52 -4.21
N VAL A 61 -6.57 7.40 -4.73
CA VAL A 61 -6.85 6.98 -6.11
C VAL A 61 -8.34 6.65 -6.30
N LYS A 62 -8.94 5.87 -5.39
CA LYS A 62 -10.37 5.51 -5.44
C LYS A 62 -11.29 6.73 -5.45
N GLN A 63 -10.90 7.80 -4.74
CA GLN A 63 -11.65 9.06 -4.70
C GLN A 63 -11.32 10.02 -5.86
N GLY A 64 -10.43 9.65 -6.78
CA GLY A 64 -10.02 10.50 -7.90
C GLY A 64 -9.20 11.72 -7.50
N LEU A 65 -8.56 11.69 -6.32
CA LEU A 65 -7.71 12.77 -5.81
C LEU A 65 -6.27 12.70 -6.34
N VAL A 66 -5.86 11.52 -6.80
CA VAL A 66 -4.56 11.26 -7.44
C VAL A 66 -4.79 10.36 -8.64
N ASP A 67 -4.26 10.73 -9.80
CA ASP A 67 -4.27 9.84 -10.97
C ASP A 67 -3.46 8.55 -10.68
N ALA A 68 -4.12 7.40 -10.86
CA ALA A 68 -3.55 6.09 -10.59
C ALA A 68 -2.25 5.82 -11.39
N SER A 69 -2.13 6.35 -12.61
CA SER A 69 -0.95 6.11 -13.45
C SER A 69 0.31 6.65 -12.79
N LEU A 70 0.21 7.80 -12.13
CA LEU A 70 1.34 8.40 -11.43
C LEU A 70 1.78 7.55 -10.23
N VAL A 71 0.83 6.93 -9.53
CA VAL A 71 1.10 5.99 -8.44
C VAL A 71 1.82 4.74 -8.97
N TYR A 72 1.33 4.17 -10.08
CA TYR A 72 1.91 2.97 -10.69
C TYR A 72 3.31 3.21 -11.30
N ASP A 73 3.57 4.41 -11.84
CA ASP A 73 4.90 4.77 -12.35
C ASP A 73 5.93 4.93 -11.21
N MET A 74 5.48 5.29 -10.01
CA MET A 74 6.36 5.52 -8.86
C MET A 74 6.58 4.28 -8.00
N TRP A 75 5.57 3.41 -7.87
CA TRP A 75 5.61 2.27 -6.96
C TRP A 75 5.16 0.97 -7.63
N TRP A 76 5.86 -0.11 -7.30
CA TRP A 76 5.46 -1.46 -7.68
C TRP A 76 4.37 -1.98 -6.73
N VAL A 77 3.18 -1.35 -6.80
CA VAL A 77 2.05 -1.60 -5.89
C VAL A 77 1.66 -3.08 -5.84
N GLU A 78 1.61 -3.74 -6.98
CA GLU A 78 1.27 -5.16 -7.09
C GLU A 78 2.30 -6.05 -6.35
N GLY A 79 3.59 -5.76 -6.50
CA GLY A 79 4.65 -6.47 -5.78
C GLY A 79 4.58 -6.25 -4.26
N ILE A 80 4.28 -5.02 -3.82
CA ILE A 80 4.07 -4.74 -2.39
C ILE A 80 2.89 -5.56 -1.87
N TRP A 81 1.76 -5.55 -2.59
CA TRP A 81 0.57 -6.33 -2.19
C TRP A 81 0.85 -7.83 -2.14
N LYS A 82 1.64 -8.39 -3.06
CA LYS A 82 2.05 -9.81 -2.98
C LYS A 82 2.79 -10.14 -1.67
N ARG A 83 3.52 -9.18 -1.11
CA ARG A 83 4.27 -9.37 0.15
C ARG A 83 3.39 -9.17 1.39
N VAL A 84 2.44 -8.24 1.40
CA VAL A 84 1.65 -7.94 2.63
C VAL A 84 0.17 -8.34 2.56
N GLY A 85 -0.34 -8.73 1.39
CA GLY A 85 -1.72 -9.12 1.15
C GLY A 85 -2.16 -10.35 1.96
N PRO A 86 -1.36 -11.42 2.08
CA PRO A 86 -1.72 -12.56 2.94
C PRO A 86 -1.90 -12.15 4.41
N TYR A 87 -1.05 -11.29 4.94
CA TYR A 87 -1.24 -10.69 6.26
C TYR A 87 -2.55 -9.90 6.35
N ALA A 88 -2.83 -9.03 5.38
CA ALA A 88 -4.03 -8.19 5.37
C ALA A 88 -5.30 -9.04 5.42
N ARG A 89 -5.34 -10.14 4.67
CA ARG A 89 -6.46 -11.09 4.67
C ARG A 89 -6.63 -11.78 6.03
N ARG A 90 -5.54 -12.29 6.62
CA ARG A 90 -5.58 -12.88 7.97
C ARG A 90 -6.05 -11.86 9.02
N LEU A 91 -5.63 -10.60 8.90
CA LEU A 91 -6.08 -9.55 9.82
C LEU A 91 -7.58 -9.24 9.66
N ARG A 92 -8.11 -9.16 8.43
CA ARG A 92 -9.56 -9.00 8.17
C ARG A 92 -10.37 -10.10 8.83
N GLU A 93 -9.94 -11.35 8.65
CA GLU A 93 -10.59 -12.52 9.26
C GLU A 93 -10.57 -12.44 10.78
N SER A 94 -9.41 -12.14 11.38
CA SER A 94 -9.27 -12.01 12.83
C SER A 94 -10.07 -10.84 13.41
N ALA A 95 -10.21 -9.73 12.69
CA ALA A 95 -10.93 -8.54 13.15
C ALA A 95 -12.44 -8.60 12.85
N GLY A 96 -12.88 -9.49 11.96
CA GLY A 96 -14.25 -9.52 11.46
C GLY A 96 -14.63 -8.31 10.61
N GLU A 97 -13.66 -7.59 10.04
CA GLU A 97 -13.86 -6.39 9.23
C GLU A 97 -13.37 -6.62 7.80
N PRO A 98 -14.29 -6.86 6.83
CA PRO A 98 -13.91 -7.15 5.45
C PRO A 98 -13.26 -5.96 4.72
N ARG A 99 -13.49 -4.72 5.17
CA ARG A 99 -13.00 -3.51 4.50
C ARG A 99 -11.55 -3.16 4.80
N LEU A 100 -10.90 -3.81 5.77
CA LEU A 100 -9.52 -3.46 6.15
C LEU A 100 -8.60 -3.60 4.94
N TYR A 101 -7.94 -2.53 4.53
CA TYR A 101 -6.99 -2.55 3.40
C TYR A 101 -7.63 -2.90 2.03
N GLU A 102 -8.96 -2.74 1.88
CA GLU A 102 -9.65 -3.02 0.60
C GLU A 102 -9.19 -2.07 -0.51
N ASN A 103 -8.82 -0.82 -0.19
CA ASN A 103 -8.45 0.16 -1.21
C ASN A 103 -7.06 -0.13 -1.75
N PHE A 104 -6.13 -0.60 -0.89
CA PHE A 104 -4.84 -1.08 -1.35
C PHE A 104 -4.99 -2.32 -2.25
N GLU A 105 -5.81 -3.29 -1.85
CA GLU A 105 -6.07 -4.47 -2.68
C GLU A 105 -6.63 -4.10 -4.05
N LEU A 106 -7.60 -3.20 -4.09
CA LEU A 106 -8.16 -2.67 -5.35
C LEU A 106 -7.11 -1.91 -6.16
N LEU A 107 -6.26 -1.11 -5.52
CA LEU A 107 -5.19 -0.38 -6.20
C LEU A 107 -4.21 -1.37 -6.85
N ALA A 108 -3.80 -2.41 -6.13
CA ALA A 108 -2.90 -3.46 -6.62
C ALA A 108 -3.53 -4.27 -7.76
N ALA A 109 -4.80 -4.66 -7.64
CA ALA A 109 -5.50 -5.42 -8.67
C ALA A 109 -5.68 -4.66 -10.00
N ASN A 110 -5.63 -3.31 -9.94
CA ASN A 110 -5.72 -2.45 -11.13
C ASN A 110 -4.35 -2.02 -11.67
N ALA A 111 -3.24 -2.45 -11.06
CA ALA A 111 -1.92 -2.09 -11.54
C ALA A 111 -1.65 -2.67 -12.94
N PRO A 112 -0.98 -1.93 -13.85
CA PRO A 112 -0.66 -2.45 -15.17
C PRO A 112 0.19 -3.74 -15.09
N GLY A 113 -0.32 -4.81 -15.70
CA GLY A 113 0.36 -6.12 -15.70
C GLY A 113 0.08 -7.01 -14.49
N ALA A 114 -0.86 -6.63 -13.62
CA ALA A 114 -1.43 -7.48 -12.57
C ALA A 114 -2.36 -8.58 -13.11
#